data_AF-C7NSZ3-F1
#
_entry.id   AF-C7NSZ3-F1
#
_cell.length_a   1.000
_cell.length_b   1.000
_cell.length_c   1.000
_cell.angle_alpha   90.00
_cell.angle_beta   90.00
_cell.angle_gamma   90.00
#
_symmetry.space_group_name_H-M   'P 1'
#
loop_
_entity.id
_entity.type
_entity.pdbx_description
1 polymer ?
#
loop_
_entity_poly.entity_id
_entity_poly.type
_entity_poly.pdbx_seq_one_letter_code
_entity_poly.pdbx_strand_id
1 'polypeptide(L)'
;MSQNRPAEPDIDELSDTTVQHKTGSGYSITGHTTDDGFAVHYETPDRHEPYGDWDWIAVYRGNEVPDDADLGNYINWNWTCPNEQCGHTGIATIPNAAHESGEAYTLVYFTWKWNVVATDTITAPA
;
A
#
# COMPACT_ATOMS: atom_id res chain seq x y z
N MET A 1 21.72 -2.22 -2.74
CA MET A 1 20.99 -3.30 -3.44
C MET A 1 19.85 -2.60 -4.16
N SER A 2 19.82 -2.59 -5.50
CA SER A 2 18.71 -1.99 -6.23
C SER A 2 17.45 -2.80 -5.94
N GLN A 3 16.48 -2.21 -5.25
CA GLN A 3 15.16 -2.80 -5.09
C GLN A 3 14.48 -2.72 -6.45
N ASN A 4 14.31 -3.86 -7.11
CA ASN A 4 13.54 -3.93 -8.35
C ASN A 4 12.09 -3.61 -8.00
N ARG A 5 11.63 -2.44 -8.46
CA ARG A 5 10.21 -2.07 -8.48
C ARG A 5 9.42 -3.21 -9.13
N PRO A 6 8.22 -3.59 -8.63
CA PRO A 6 7.34 -4.47 -9.38
C PRO A 6 7.16 -3.90 -10.80
N ALA A 7 7.28 -4.75 -11.82
CA ALA A 7 7.25 -4.32 -13.21
C ALA A 7 5.96 -3.52 -13.47
N GLU A 8 6.10 -2.30 -14.00
CA GLU A 8 4.99 -1.50 -14.51
C GLU A 8 4.25 -2.33 -15.56
N PRO A 9 2.95 -2.62 -15.42
CA PRO A 9 2.19 -3.21 -16.50
C PRO A 9 2.01 -2.20 -17.61
N ASP A 10 2.01 -2.67 -18.85
CA ASP A 10 1.46 -1.92 -19.98
C ASP A 10 0.00 -1.58 -19.66
N ILE A 11 -0.31 -0.29 -19.62
CA ILE A 11 -1.64 0.25 -19.28
C ILE A 11 -2.73 -0.30 -20.22
N ASP A 12 -2.36 -0.80 -21.40
CA ASP A 12 -3.26 -1.39 -22.40
C ASP A 12 -3.75 -2.82 -22.06
N GLU A 13 -3.21 -3.51 -21.06
CA GLU A 13 -3.71 -4.84 -20.61
C GLU A 13 -4.73 -4.76 -19.45
N LEU A 14 -5.07 -3.56 -18.95
CA LEU A 14 -5.94 -3.38 -17.77
C LEU A 14 -7.44 -3.30 -18.08
N SER A 15 -7.87 -3.50 -19.32
CA SER A 15 -9.25 -3.19 -19.75
C SER A 15 -10.35 -4.13 -19.24
N ASP A 16 -10.10 -5.06 -18.33
CA ASP A 16 -11.13 -6.00 -17.85
C ASP A 16 -11.12 -6.32 -16.35
N THR A 17 -10.30 -5.62 -15.55
CA THR A 17 -10.33 -5.81 -14.09
C THR A 17 -11.18 -4.71 -13.48
N THR A 18 -12.46 -4.99 -13.26
CA THR A 18 -13.29 -4.15 -12.39
C THR A 18 -12.64 -4.14 -11.00
N VAL A 19 -11.97 -3.06 -10.61
CA VAL A 19 -11.52 -2.86 -9.22
C VAL A 19 -12.78 -2.76 -8.38
N GLN A 20 -13.14 -3.86 -7.74
CA GLN A 20 -14.11 -3.79 -6.66
C GLN A 20 -13.41 -3.05 -5.52
N HIS A 21 -13.94 -1.90 -5.10
CA HIS A 21 -13.75 -1.34 -3.75
C HIS A 21 -14.33 -2.29 -2.68
N LYS A 22 -13.97 -3.57 -2.74
CA LYS A 22 -14.12 -4.50 -1.65
C LYS A 22 -12.92 -4.24 -0.75
N THR A 23 -13.18 -3.71 0.43
CA THR A 23 -12.46 -4.21 1.60
C THR A 23 -12.53 -5.73 1.52
N GLY A 24 -11.47 -6.35 1.01
CA GLY A 24 -11.42 -7.80 0.86
C GLY A 24 -11.70 -8.38 2.24
N SER A 25 -12.70 -9.24 2.37
CA SER A 25 -13.12 -9.79 3.67
C SER A 25 -11.91 -10.43 4.37
N GLY A 26 -11.29 -9.69 5.30
CA GLY A 26 -10.10 -10.08 6.07
C GLY A 26 -8.84 -9.24 5.88
N TYR A 27 -8.78 -8.27 4.94
CA TYR A 27 -7.66 -7.31 4.87
C TYR A 27 -7.99 -6.04 5.64
N SER A 28 -7.02 -5.53 6.40
CA SER A 28 -7.10 -4.20 6.99
C SER A 28 -5.72 -3.56 7.08
N ILE A 29 -5.70 -2.22 7.06
CA ILE A 29 -4.51 -1.44 7.36
C ILE A 29 -4.86 -0.29 8.30
N THR A 30 -3.88 0.12 9.10
CA THR A 30 -3.95 1.36 9.90
C THR A 30 -2.60 2.04 9.88
N GLY A 31 -2.61 3.30 9.44
CA GLY A 31 -1.42 4.11 9.28
C GLY A 31 -1.14 5.08 10.42
N HIS A 32 0.12 5.47 10.54
CA HIS A 32 0.51 6.72 11.18
C HIS A 32 1.78 7.28 10.52
N THR A 33 1.97 8.59 10.64
CA THR A 33 3.22 9.25 10.23
C THR A 33 4.32 8.97 11.25
N THR A 34 5.56 8.90 10.77
CA THR A 34 6.79 8.84 11.59
C THR A 34 7.73 9.93 11.10
N ASP A 35 8.74 10.31 11.87
CA ASP A 35 9.72 11.34 11.48
C ASP A 35 10.35 11.09 10.09
N ASP A 36 10.52 9.81 9.73
CA ASP A 36 11.16 9.38 8.50
C ASP A 36 10.17 8.88 7.41
N GLY A 37 8.85 8.97 7.62
CA GLY A 37 7.85 8.57 6.63
C GLY A 37 6.53 8.07 7.23
N PHE A 38 6.16 6.84 6.89
CA PHE A 38 4.89 6.23 7.32
C PHE A 38 5.13 4.84 7.90
N ALA A 39 4.38 4.49 8.93
CA ALA A 39 4.30 3.14 9.46
C ALA A 39 2.87 2.64 9.35
N VAL A 40 2.71 1.49 8.73
CA VAL A 40 1.40 0.90 8.40
C VAL A 40 1.31 -0.46 9.05
N HIS A 41 0.43 -0.58 10.04
CA HIS A 41 0.03 -1.87 10.55
C HIS A 41 -0.90 -2.52 9.53
N TYR A 42 -0.68 -3.79 9.22
CA TYR A 42 -1.51 -4.56 8.30
C TYR A 42 -2.00 -5.85 8.96
N GLU A 43 -3.16 -6.28 8.52
CA GLU A 43 -3.74 -7.59 8.80
C GLU A 43 -4.28 -8.16 7.50
N THR A 44 -4.01 -9.44 7.24
CA THR A 44 -4.48 -10.16 6.05
C THR A 44 -5.35 -11.34 6.48
N PRO A 45 -6.18 -11.90 5.58
CA PRO A 45 -6.97 -13.08 5.89
C PRO A 45 -6.10 -14.25 6.40
N ASP A 46 -6.69 -15.11 7.23
CA ASP A 46 -6.04 -16.33 7.69
C ASP A 46 -5.46 -17.12 6.50
N ARG A 47 -4.17 -17.49 6.61
CA ARG A 47 -3.38 -18.24 5.61
C ARG A 47 -2.87 -17.44 4.41
N HIS A 48 -3.16 -16.15 4.32
CA HIS A 48 -2.48 -15.28 3.37
C HIS A 48 -1.03 -15.02 3.82
N GLU A 49 -0.08 -15.05 2.89
CA GLU A 49 1.34 -14.87 3.18
C GLU A 49 1.85 -13.68 2.35
N PRO A 50 1.95 -12.47 2.93
CA PRO A 50 2.32 -11.26 2.20
C PRO A 50 3.62 -11.33 1.39
N TYR A 51 4.67 -11.96 1.91
CA TYR A 51 5.94 -12.08 1.19
C TYR A 51 5.82 -13.00 -0.03
N GLY A 52 5.22 -14.19 0.14
CA GLY A 52 4.98 -15.14 -0.94
C GLY A 52 4.02 -14.61 -2.02
N ASP A 53 3.07 -13.77 -1.63
CA ASP A 53 2.05 -13.19 -2.51
C ASP A 53 2.45 -11.80 -3.08
N TRP A 54 3.66 -11.32 -2.78
CA TRP A 54 4.22 -10.05 -3.28
C TRP A 54 3.35 -8.85 -2.94
N ASP A 55 2.94 -8.80 -1.68
CA ASP A 55 2.10 -7.77 -1.11
C ASP A 55 2.89 -6.52 -0.79
N TRP A 56 2.30 -5.36 -1.02
CA TRP A 56 2.98 -4.09 -0.84
C TRP A 56 2.01 -2.95 -0.54
N ILE A 57 2.54 -1.90 0.09
CA ILE A 57 1.75 -0.74 0.51
C ILE A 57 2.38 0.51 -0.09
N ALA A 58 1.53 1.37 -0.65
CA ALA A 58 1.91 2.66 -1.22
C ALA A 58 1.24 3.81 -0.48
N VAL A 59 1.85 4.99 -0.59
CA VAL A 59 1.33 6.25 -0.05
C VAL A 59 1.03 7.20 -1.20
N TYR A 60 -0.15 7.79 -1.19
CA TYR A 60 -0.58 8.84 -2.11
C TYR A 60 -0.86 10.12 -1.33
N ARG A 61 -0.69 11.26 -1.99
CA ARG A 61 -1.09 12.56 -1.43
C ARG A 61 -2.61 12.72 -1.61
N GLY A 62 -3.28 13.26 -0.60
CA GLY A 62 -4.73 13.48 -0.62
C GLY A 62 -5.47 12.50 0.28
N ASN A 63 -6.80 12.56 0.21
CA ASN A 63 -7.74 11.78 1.02
C ASN A 63 -8.63 10.86 0.15
N GLU A 64 -8.22 10.62 -1.08
CA GLU A 64 -8.98 9.84 -2.06
C GLU A 64 -8.13 8.65 -2.55
N VAL A 65 -8.81 7.53 -2.76
CA VAL A 65 -8.20 6.38 -3.42
C VAL A 65 -7.95 6.76 -4.87
N PRO A 66 -6.72 6.57 -5.41
CA PRO A 66 -6.44 6.90 -6.80
C PRO A 66 -7.26 6.03 -7.76
N ASP A 67 -7.64 6.61 -8.90
CA ASP A 67 -8.19 5.84 -10.01
C ASP A 67 -7.13 4.90 -10.62
N ASP A 68 -7.57 3.88 -11.37
CA ASP A 68 -6.68 2.85 -11.94
C ASP A 68 -5.52 3.41 -12.77
N ALA A 69 -5.77 4.50 -13.52
CA ALA A 69 -4.76 5.17 -14.33
C ALA A 69 -3.67 5.88 -13.49
N ASP A 70 -3.98 6.17 -12.22
CA ASP A 70 -3.15 6.96 -11.30
C ASP A 70 -2.51 6.13 -10.19
N LEU A 71 -2.74 4.81 -10.14
CA LEU A 71 -2.07 3.93 -9.18
C LEU A 71 -0.53 4.00 -9.31
N GLY A 72 0.00 4.29 -10.51
CA GLY A 72 1.44 4.53 -10.71
C GLY A 72 2.02 5.75 -9.99
N ASN A 73 1.18 6.69 -9.53
CA ASN A 73 1.57 8.02 -9.07
C ASN A 73 1.72 8.13 -7.54
N TYR A 74 2.10 7.05 -6.87
CA TYR A 74 2.39 7.08 -5.43
C TYR A 74 3.61 7.96 -5.11
N ILE A 75 3.63 8.53 -3.90
CA ILE A 75 4.79 9.26 -3.33
C ILE A 75 5.94 8.29 -3.10
N ASN A 76 5.63 7.19 -2.40
CA ASN A 76 6.57 6.11 -2.10
C ASN A 76 5.80 4.84 -1.71
N TRP A 77 6.53 3.74 -1.56
CA TRP A 77 5.97 2.43 -1.24
C TRP A 77 6.98 1.56 -0.51
N ASN A 78 6.51 0.47 0.09
CA ASN A 78 7.38 -0.61 0.53
C ASN A 78 6.65 -1.96 0.47
N TRP A 79 7.43 -3.04 0.40
CA TRP A 79 6.92 -4.39 0.55
C TRP A 79 6.32 -4.59 1.93
N THR A 80 5.20 -5.29 1.95
CA THR A 80 4.69 -5.91 3.15
C THR A 80 5.60 -7.08 3.48
N CYS A 81 6.04 -7.20 4.73
CA CYS A 81 6.91 -8.31 5.17
C CYS A 81 8.22 -8.47 4.37
N PRO A 82 9.20 -7.56 4.47
CA PRO A 82 10.47 -7.69 3.73
C PRO A 82 11.35 -8.89 4.16
N ASN A 83 11.03 -9.54 5.29
CA ASN A 83 11.84 -10.59 5.91
C ASN A 83 11.09 -11.94 5.99
N GLU A 84 10.60 -12.49 4.88
CA GLU A 84 10.19 -13.90 4.63
C GLU A 84 9.25 -14.64 5.63
N GLN A 85 8.91 -14.08 6.81
CA GLN A 85 8.19 -14.74 7.91
C GLN A 85 7.43 -13.73 8.78
N CYS A 86 6.38 -13.09 8.25
CA CYS A 86 5.56 -12.17 9.04
C CYS A 86 4.17 -12.72 9.38
N GLY A 87 3.78 -13.86 8.81
CA GLY A 87 2.44 -14.39 8.99
C GLY A 87 1.38 -13.43 8.42
N HIS A 88 0.23 -13.35 9.06
CA HIS A 88 -0.93 -12.59 8.58
C HIS A 88 -1.03 -11.17 9.16
N THR A 89 -0.05 -10.70 9.93
CA THR A 89 -0.06 -9.36 10.54
C THR A 89 1.34 -8.83 10.75
N GLY A 90 1.52 -7.52 10.63
CA GLY A 90 2.80 -6.89 10.88
C GLY A 90 2.80 -5.39 10.64
N ILE A 91 4.00 -4.82 10.57
CA ILE A 91 4.21 -3.39 10.27
C ILE A 91 5.07 -3.27 9.03
N ALA A 92 4.59 -2.51 8.04
CA ALA A 92 5.38 -2.04 6.92
C ALA A 92 5.77 -0.59 7.16
N THR A 93 7.07 -0.28 7.05
CA THR A 93 7.57 1.09 7.14
C THR A 93 7.87 1.59 5.74
N ILE A 94 7.36 2.76 5.37
CA ILE A 94 7.60 3.40 4.08
C ILE A 94 8.51 4.61 4.33
N PRO A 95 9.85 4.42 4.27
CA PRO A 95 10.82 5.45 4.65
C PRO A 95 10.96 6.51 3.55
N ASN A 96 11.51 7.66 3.89
CA ASN A 96 11.81 8.77 2.97
C ASN A 96 10.59 9.32 2.22
N ALA A 97 9.37 9.03 2.69
CA ALA A 97 8.14 9.63 2.21
C ALA A 97 7.90 10.90 3.01
N ALA A 98 8.45 12.02 2.53
CA ALA A 98 8.27 13.32 3.18
C ALA A 98 6.77 13.64 3.30
N HIS A 99 6.36 14.04 4.49
CA HIS A 99 5.00 14.46 4.77
C HIS A 99 5.00 15.91 5.27
N GLU A 100 3.98 16.66 4.86
CA GLU A 100 3.76 18.05 5.23
C GLU A 100 2.74 18.08 6.37
N SER A 101 2.99 18.92 7.38
CA SER A 101 2.10 19.03 8.54
C SER A 101 0.69 19.47 8.10
N GLY A 102 -0.33 18.80 8.63
CA GLY A 102 -1.73 19.04 8.29
C GLY A 102 -2.20 18.48 6.94
N GLU A 103 -1.31 17.93 6.11
CA GLU A 103 -1.69 17.31 4.84
C GLU A 103 -2.28 15.91 5.04
N ALA A 104 -3.21 15.55 4.15
CA ALA A 104 -3.82 14.22 4.11
C ALA A 104 -3.05 13.29 3.16
N TYR A 105 -3.02 12.02 3.53
CA TYR A 105 -2.39 10.95 2.77
C TYR A 105 -3.29 9.72 2.74
N THR A 106 -3.35 9.08 1.58
CA THR A 106 -4.06 7.82 1.41
C THR A 106 -3.04 6.68 1.31
N LEU A 107 -3.20 5.70 2.20
CA LEU A 107 -2.46 4.46 2.21
C LEU A 107 -3.26 3.43 1.43
N VAL A 108 -2.58 2.69 0.55
CA VAL A 108 -3.22 1.65 -0.26
C VAL A 108 -2.43 0.37 -0.15
N TYR A 109 -3.11 -0.69 0.25
CA TYR A 109 -2.58 -2.04 0.30
C TYR A 109 -2.94 -2.76 -1.00
N PHE A 110 -1.92 -3.18 -1.73
CA PHE A 110 -1.99 -4.05 -2.88
C PHE A 110 -1.60 -5.49 -2.53
N THR A 111 -2.43 -6.43 -2.94
CA THR A 111 -1.95 -7.80 -3.24
C THR A 111 -1.47 -7.81 -4.68
N TRP A 112 -0.49 -8.67 -5.01
CA TRP A 112 0.07 -8.89 -6.37
C TRP A 112 -0.35 -7.84 -7.42
N LYS A 113 0.62 -7.02 -7.85
CA LYS A 113 0.51 -6.09 -9.00
C LYS A 113 -0.18 -4.83 -8.49
N TRP A 114 -1.43 -4.62 -8.87
CA TRP A 114 -2.20 -3.41 -8.61
C TRP A 114 -3.57 -3.73 -8.02
N ASN A 115 -3.75 -4.92 -7.45
CA ASN A 115 -5.01 -5.31 -6.86
C ASN A 115 -5.17 -4.70 -5.46
N VAL A 116 -5.90 -3.58 -5.38
CA VAL A 116 -6.23 -2.89 -4.13
C VAL A 116 -7.10 -3.77 -3.24
N VAL A 117 -6.67 -4.03 -2.01
CA VAL A 117 -7.40 -4.88 -1.05
C VAL A 117 -7.81 -4.15 0.23
N ALA A 118 -7.10 -3.09 0.60
CA ALA A 118 -7.42 -2.23 1.74
C ALA A 118 -6.86 -0.83 1.54
N THR A 119 -7.52 0.16 2.15
CA THR A 119 -7.10 1.56 2.14
C THR A 119 -7.30 2.17 3.51
N ASP A 120 -6.48 3.15 3.85
CA ASP A 120 -6.65 4.00 5.02
C ASP A 120 -6.26 5.43 4.67
N THR A 121 -6.79 6.42 5.39
CA THR A 121 -6.45 7.83 5.20
C THR A 121 -5.97 8.41 6.50
N ILE A 122 -4.82 9.07 6.46
CA ILE A 122 -4.24 9.71 7.62
C ILE A 122 -3.95 11.18 7.34
N THR A 123 -4.00 12.00 8.38
CA THR A 123 -3.57 13.39 8.32
C THR A 123 -2.30 13.53 9.15
N ALA A 124 -1.26 14.09 8.56
CA ALA A 124 -0.03 14.38 9.29
C ALA A 124 -0.31 15.37 10.43
N PRO A 125 0.30 15.18 11.62
CA PRO A 125 0.11 16.09 12.73
C PRO A 125 0.52 17.53 12.35
N ALA A 126 -0.18 18.50 12.94
CA ALA A 126 0.09 19.93 12.74
C ALA A 126 1.41 20.36 13.37
#